data_AF-A0A8R2ALQ9-F1
#
_entry.id   AF-A0A8R2ALQ9-F1
#
_cell.length_a   1.000
_cell.length_b   1.000
_cell.length_c   1.000
_cell.angle_alpha   90.00
_cell.angle_beta   90.00
_cell.angle_gamma   90.00
#
_symmetry.space_group_name_H-M   'P 1'
#
loop_
_entity.id
_entity.type
_entity.pdbx_description
1 polymer ?
#
loop_
_entity_poly.entity_id
_entity_poly.type
_entity_poly.pdbx_seq_one_letter_code
_entity_poly.pdbx_strand_id
1 'polypeptide(L)'
;MDVFLMIRRKKLTVFTDAKETTTVLELKKMIEGILKVPPPSQMLFNKDSQLMEDEKTLAEFGLTSNTAKAHCPAPIGLALRKENGEFEALELTPYSSPPDLPDVMKSQETNGQEQV
;
A
#
# COMPACT_ATOMS: atom_id res chain seq x y z
N MET A 1 4.15 -15.16 10.08
CA MET A 1 3.37 -14.12 10.79
C MET A 1 2.41 -13.43 9.83
N ASP A 2 1.39 -12.73 10.36
CA ASP A 2 0.47 -11.93 9.55
C ASP A 2 1.10 -10.59 9.14
N VAL A 3 0.75 -10.13 7.94
CA VAL A 3 1.13 -8.84 7.37
C VAL A 3 -0.13 -8.10 6.92
N PHE A 4 -0.17 -6.80 7.18
CA PHE A 4 -1.32 -5.95 6.85
C PHE A 4 -0.99 -5.12 5.62
N LEU A 5 -1.85 -5.18 4.61
CA LEU A 5 -1.59 -4.65 3.29
C LEU A 5 -2.63 -3.58 2.92
N MET A 6 -2.18 -2.60 2.15
CA MET A 6 -3.02 -1.58 1.53
C MET A 6 -2.84 -1.67 0.02
N ILE A 7 -3.73 -2.39 -0.66
CA ILE A 7 -3.70 -2.58 -2.11
C ILE A 7 -4.37 -1.38 -2.77
N ARG A 8 -3.62 -0.62 -3.58
CA ARG A 8 -4.04 0.68 -4.09
C ARG A 8 -4.04 0.73 -5.62
N ARG A 9 -5.07 1.33 -6.18
CA ARG A 9 -5.24 1.56 -7.63
C ARG A 9 -6.13 2.77 -7.85
N LYS A 10 -5.65 3.82 -8.52
CA LYS A 10 -6.40 5.07 -8.72
C LYS A 10 -6.93 5.57 -7.37
N LYS A 11 -8.25 5.68 -7.22
CA LYS A 11 -8.94 6.05 -5.98
C LYS A 11 -9.38 4.86 -5.11
N LEU A 12 -9.13 3.63 -5.56
CA LEU A 12 -9.44 2.41 -4.80
C LEU A 12 -8.31 2.08 -3.83
N THR A 13 -8.69 1.77 -2.59
CA THR A 13 -7.82 1.17 -1.58
C THR A 13 -8.54 -0.02 -0.94
N VAL A 14 -7.90 -1.19 -0.96
CA VAL A 14 -8.36 -2.41 -0.29
C VAL A 14 -7.42 -2.70 0.88
N PHE A 15 -7.98 -2.81 2.08
CA PHE A 15 -7.25 -3.30 3.25
C PHE A 15 -7.49 -4.80 3.39
N THR A 16 -6.40 -5.55 3.52
CA THR A 16 -6.44 -6.99 3.77
C THR A 16 -5.21 -7.40 4.54
N ASP A 17 -5.27 -8.55 5.20
CA ASP A 17 -4.11 -9.24 5.74
C ASP A 17 -3.79 -10.50 4.93
N ALA A 18 -2.57 -10.99 5.10
CA ALA A 18 -2.07 -12.24 4.55
C ALA A 18 -0.95 -12.77 5.45
N LYS A 19 -0.45 -13.99 5.18
CA LYS A 19 0.79 -14.45 5.80
C LYS A 19 1.98 -13.86 5.06
N GLU A 20 3.09 -13.58 5.74
CA GLU A 20 4.32 -13.14 5.07
C GLU A 20 4.86 -14.18 4.07
N THR A 21 4.51 -15.46 4.26
CA THR A 21 4.83 -16.57 3.36
C THR A 21 3.84 -16.74 2.20
N THR A 22 2.76 -15.96 2.17
CA THR A 22 1.81 -15.94 1.05
C THR A 22 2.55 -15.50 -0.20
N THR A 23 2.28 -16.18 -1.31
CA THR A 23 2.84 -15.84 -2.62
C THR A 23 2.09 -14.68 -3.27
N VAL A 24 2.74 -13.99 -4.19
CA VAL A 24 2.11 -12.92 -4.98
C VAL A 24 0.93 -13.45 -5.78
N LEU A 25 1.01 -14.68 -6.31
CA LEU A 25 -0.11 -15.32 -7.00
C LEU A 25 -1.32 -15.52 -6.07
N GLU A 26 -1.11 -15.95 -4.83
CA GLU A 26 -2.20 -16.10 -3.85
C GLU A 26 -2.81 -14.75 -3.50
N LEU A 27 -1.99 -13.70 -3.34
CA LEU A 27 -2.49 -12.34 -3.13
C LEU A 27 -3.34 -11.86 -4.31
N LYS A 28 -2.93 -12.14 -5.56
CA LYS A 28 -3.73 -11.84 -6.75
C LYS A 28 -5.08 -12.58 -6.76
N LYS A 29 -5.15 -13.82 -6.25
CA LYS A 29 -6.41 -14.56 -6.08
C LYS A 29 -7.32 -13.93 -5.02
N MET A 30 -6.76 -13.37 -3.94
CA MET A 30 -7.55 -12.60 -2.97
C MET A 30 -8.15 -11.35 -3.63
N ILE A 31 -7.34 -10.63 -4.41
CA ILE A 31 -7.79 -9.46 -5.19
C ILE A 31 -8.87 -9.85 -6.20
N GLU A 32 -8.73 -10.99 -6.88
CA GLU A 32 -9.75 -11.55 -7.78
C GLU A 32 -11.07 -11.77 -7.04
N GLY A 33 -11.02 -12.31 -5.81
CA GLY A 33 -12.20 -12.48 -4.98
C GLY A 33 -12.99 -11.19 -4.75
N ILE A 34 -12.32 -10.04 -4.71
CA ILE A 34 -12.89 -8.71 -4.42
C ILE A 34 -13.26 -7.99 -5.72
N LEU A 35 -12.32 -7.85 -6.65
CA LEU A 35 -12.44 -7.04 -7.87
C LEU A 35 -12.96 -7.82 -9.09
N LYS A 36 -13.06 -9.15 -8.98
CA LYS A 36 -13.47 -10.05 -10.07
C LYS A 36 -12.59 -9.96 -11.32
N VAL A 37 -11.30 -9.67 -11.13
CA VAL A 37 -10.30 -9.62 -12.20
C VAL A 37 -9.31 -10.77 -12.00
N PRO A 38 -9.06 -11.62 -13.02
CA PRO A 38 -8.22 -12.80 -12.84
C PRO A 38 -6.73 -12.45 -12.65
N PRO A 39 -5.94 -13.27 -11.95
CA PRO A 39 -4.52 -12.99 -11.66
C PRO A 39 -3.65 -12.59 -12.87
N PRO A 40 -3.78 -13.21 -14.07
CA PRO A 40 -3.01 -12.81 -15.24
C PRO A 40 -3.31 -11.39 -15.75
N SER A 41 -4.41 -10.79 -15.30
CA SER A 41 -4.80 -9.41 -15.63
C SER A 41 -4.45 -8.42 -14.51
N GLN A 42 -3.62 -8.82 -13.56
CA GLN A 42 -3.16 -8.00 -12.44
C GLN A 42 -1.63 -7.91 -12.41
N MET A 43 -1.10 -6.70 -12.24
CA MET A 43 0.30 -6.45 -11.89
C MET A 43 0.35 -5.81 -10.50
N LEU A 44 1.18 -6.39 -9.62
CA LEU A 44 1.41 -5.88 -8.28
C LEU A 44 2.78 -5.24 -8.19
N PHE A 45 2.86 -4.12 -7.47
CA PHE A 45 4.09 -3.36 -7.28
C PHE A 45 4.34 -3.13 -5.80
N ASN A 46 5.57 -3.30 -5.35
CA ASN A 46 5.94 -2.93 -3.99
C ASN A 46 6.04 -1.40 -3.82
N LYS A 47 6.38 -0.94 -2.61
CA LYS A 47 6.54 0.49 -2.29
C LYS A 47 7.54 1.23 -3.18
N ASP A 48 8.53 0.52 -3.74
CA ASP A 48 9.59 1.05 -4.58
C ASP A 48 9.21 0.98 -6.08
N SER A 49 7.94 0.71 -6.39
CA SER A 49 7.41 0.51 -7.75
C SER A 49 8.06 -0.64 -8.51
N GLN A 50 8.64 -1.61 -7.81
CA GLN A 50 9.16 -2.83 -8.40
C GLN A 50 8.01 -3.81 -8.66
N LEU A 51 7.96 -4.35 -9.88
CA LEU A 51 7.02 -5.41 -10.23
C LEU A 51 7.28 -6.66 -9.39
N MET A 52 6.20 -7.24 -8.85
CA MET A 52 6.25 -8.43 -8.03
C MET A 52 5.98 -9.70 -8.86
N GLU A 53 6.86 -10.69 -8.73
CA GLU A 53 6.81 -12.00 -9.41
C GLU A 53 5.89 -12.97 -8.65
N ASP A 54 5.13 -13.79 -9.39
CA ASP A 54 4.02 -14.60 -8.87
C ASP A 54 4.47 -15.68 -7.87
N GLU A 55 5.66 -16.24 -8.10
CA GLU A 55 6.25 -17.34 -7.34
C GLU A 55 6.87 -16.87 -6.01
N LYS A 56 7.17 -15.58 -5.90
CA LYS A 56 7.80 -15.00 -4.72
C LYS A 56 6.79 -14.74 -3.61
N THR A 57 7.27 -14.83 -2.39
CA THR A 57 6.51 -14.54 -1.18
C THR A 57 6.46 -13.04 -0.90
N LEU A 58 5.49 -12.61 -0.10
CA LEU A 58 5.42 -11.21 0.36
C LEU A 58 6.68 -10.80 1.14
N ALA A 59 7.24 -11.71 1.94
CA ALA A 59 8.47 -11.49 2.70
C ALA A 59 9.68 -11.17 1.80
N GLU A 60 9.79 -11.79 0.63
CA GLU A 60 10.87 -11.52 -0.34
C GLU A 60 10.81 -10.09 -0.92
N PHE A 61 9.65 -9.45 -0.88
CA PHE A 61 9.48 -8.02 -1.20
C PHE A 61 9.55 -7.12 0.03
N GLY A 62 10.02 -7.63 1.17
CA GLY A 62 10.17 -6.88 2.42
C GLY A 62 8.86 -6.63 3.16
N LEU A 63 7.78 -7.31 2.79
CA LEU A 63 6.50 -7.25 3.50
C LEU A 63 6.51 -8.31 4.61
N THR A 64 6.91 -7.87 5.80
CA THR A 64 7.06 -8.72 6.99
C THR A 64 6.21 -8.16 8.13
N SER A 65 6.00 -8.95 9.18
CA SER A 65 5.26 -8.49 10.37
C SER A 65 5.85 -7.23 11.03
N ASN A 66 7.14 -6.94 10.81
CA ASN A 66 7.79 -5.74 11.33
C ASN A 66 7.55 -4.49 10.46
N THR A 67 7.33 -4.66 9.15
CA THR A 67 7.20 -3.56 8.18
C THR A 67 5.75 -3.30 7.78
N ALA A 68 4.88 -4.31 7.88
CA ALA A 68 3.48 -4.28 7.47
C ALA A 68 2.56 -4.53 8.68
N LYS A 69 2.43 -3.52 9.55
CA LYS A 69 1.71 -3.63 10.84
C LYS A 69 0.24 -3.23 10.68
N ALA A 70 -0.64 -3.69 11.58
CA ALA A 70 -2.06 -3.34 11.54
C ALA A 70 -2.34 -1.82 11.53
N HIS A 71 -1.59 -1.06 12.34
CA HIS A 71 -1.71 0.41 12.41
C HIS A 71 -0.90 1.14 11.32
N CYS A 72 -0.05 0.43 10.57
CA CYS A 72 0.73 0.97 9.46
C CYS A 72 0.85 -0.09 8.36
N PRO A 73 -0.25 -0.36 7.62
CA PRO A 73 -0.26 -1.38 6.58
C PRO A 73 0.67 -1.00 5.43
N ALA A 74 1.33 -2.00 4.84
CA ALA A 74 2.27 -1.77 3.75
C ALA A 74 1.53 -1.53 2.42
N PRO A 75 1.89 -0.48 1.65
CA PRO A 75 1.24 -0.19 0.37
C PRO A 75 1.70 -1.17 -0.72
N ILE A 76 0.74 -1.64 -1.51
CA ILE A 76 0.97 -2.41 -2.74
C ILE A 76 0.23 -1.71 -3.87
N GLY A 77 0.95 -1.39 -4.95
CA GLY A 77 0.34 -0.84 -6.16
C GLY A 77 -0.31 -1.94 -6.99
N LEU A 78 -1.48 -1.67 -7.56
CA LEU A 78 -2.19 -2.57 -8.47
C LEU A 78 -2.43 -1.86 -9.80
N ALA A 79 -2.00 -2.48 -10.90
CA ALA A 79 -2.37 -2.10 -12.26
C ALA A 79 -3.11 -3.25 -12.94
N LEU A 80 -4.20 -2.94 -13.64
CA LEU A 80 -5.02 -3.93 -14.32
C LEU A 80 -4.80 -3.91 -15.84
N ARG A 81 -4.99 -5.08 -16.45
CA ARG A 81 -5.04 -5.22 -17.90
C ARG A 81 -6.35 -4.62 -18.43
N LYS A 82 -6.24 -3.79 -19.45
CA LYS A 82 -7.35 -3.19 -20.20
C LYS A 82 -7.87 -4.17 -21.26
N GLU A 83 -9.04 -3.88 -21.80
CA GLU A 83 -9.68 -4.65 -22.88
C GLU A 83 -8.82 -4.73 -24.16
N ASN A 84 -8.01 -3.71 -24.43
CA ASN A 84 -7.08 -3.69 -25.56
C ASN A 84 -5.88 -4.64 -25.38
N GLY A 85 -5.79 -5.35 -24.25
CA GLY A 85 -4.72 -6.28 -23.93
C GLY A 85 -3.47 -5.65 -23.32
N GLU A 86 -3.42 -4.33 -23.13
CA GLU A 86 -2.32 -3.63 -22.47
C GLU A 86 -2.60 -3.41 -20.99
N PHE A 87 -1.56 -3.31 -20.16
CA PHE A 87 -1.72 -2.89 -18.77
C PHE A 87 -1.86 -1.38 -18.67
N GLU A 88 -2.69 -0.92 -17.73
CA GLU A 88 -2.70 0.50 -17.37
C GLU A 88 -1.42 0.90 -16.65
N ALA A 89 -1.07 2.19 -16.72
CA ALA A 89 0.03 2.71 -15.93
C ALA A 89 -0.30 2.61 -14.43
N LEU A 90 0.71 2.41 -13.60
CA LEU A 90 0.56 2.44 -12.15
C LEU A 90 0.18 3.87 -11.72
N GLU A 91 -1.07 4.04 -11.33
CA GLU A 91 -1.62 5.33 -10.89
C GLU A 91 -2.16 5.18 -9.46
N LEU A 92 -1.61 5.96 -8.53
CA LEU A 92 -2.01 5.97 -7.13
C LEU A 92 -2.46 7.38 -6.74
N THR A 93 -3.76 7.62 -6.62
CA THR A 93 -4.26 8.96 -6.26
C THR A 93 -3.84 9.27 -4.82
N PRO A 94 -3.14 10.39 -4.55
CA PRO A 94 -2.82 10.80 -3.18
C PRO A 94 -4.08 10.98 -2.34
N TYR A 95 -3.99 10.70 -1.03
CA TYR A 95 -5.04 11.09 -0.10
C TYR A 95 -5.07 12.61 0.05
N SER A 96 -6.17 13.13 0.59
CA SER A 96 -6.27 14.55 0.93
C SER A 96 -5.19 14.93 1.96
N SER A 97 -4.63 16.12 1.80
CA SER A 97 -3.78 16.71 2.83
C SER A 97 -4.63 17.12 4.04
N PRO A 98 -4.11 17.00 5.27
CA PRO A 98 -4.77 17.54 6.45
C PRO A 98 -4.89 19.08 6.35
N PRO A 99 -5.87 19.69 7.04
CA PRO A 99 -5.95 21.15 7.15
C PRO A 99 -4.77 21.70 7.96
N ASP A 100 -4.57 23.01 7.87
CA ASP A 100 -3.57 23.70 8.69
C ASP A 100 -3.84 23.48 10.18
N LEU A 101 -2.76 23.25 10.92
CA LEU A 101 -2.83 23.03 12.36
C LEU A 101 -3.35 24.33 13.03
N PRO A 102 -4.41 24.28 13.84
CA PRO A 102 -4.90 25.45 14.56
C PRO A 102 -3.83 26.05 15.46
N ASP A 103 -3.83 27.37 15.65
CA ASP A 103 -2.81 28.07 16.45
C ASP A 103 -2.71 27.56 17.90
N VAL A 104 -3.83 27.12 18.48
CA VAL A 104 -3.87 26.53 19.83
C VAL A 104 -3.14 25.18 19.92
N MET A 105 -3.01 24.48 18.79
CA MET A 105 -2.32 23.19 18.69
C MET A 105 -0.87 23.32 18.20
N LYS A 106 -0.49 24.48 17.65
CA LYS A 106 0.93 24.77 17.41
C LYS A 106 1.60 24.88 18.77
N SER A 107 2.65 24.10 19.00
CA SER A 107 3.48 24.26 20.19
C SER A 107 3.82 25.74 20.32
N GLN A 108 3.45 26.37 21.44
CA GLN A 108 4.01 27.67 21.77
C GLN A 108 5.52 27.46 21.78
N GLU A 109 6.25 28.09 20.86
CA GLU A 109 7.68 28.23 21.05
C GLU A 109 7.84 28.78 22.46
N THR A 110 8.47 27.99 23.34
CA THR A 110 8.81 28.42 24.68
C THR A 110 9.66 29.66 24.53
N ASN A 111 9.02 30.82 24.68
CA ASN A 111 9.65 32.13 24.69
C ASN A 111 10.34 32.32 26.06
N GLY A 112 11.18 31.35 26.44
CA GLY A 112 12.06 31.37 27.59
C GLY A 112 13.34 32.13 27.23
N GLN A 113 13.20 33.40 26.85
CA GLN A 113 14.23 34.37 27.14
C GLN A 113 14.14 34.68 28.63
N GLU A 114 15.01 34.08 29.43
CA GLU A 114 15.48 34.73 30.65
C GLU A 114 16.96 35.07 30.47
N GLN A 115 17.19 36.35 30.21
CA GLN A 115 18.41 37.05 30.59
C GLN A 115 18.62 36.88 32.09
N VAL A 116 19.75 36.30 32.52
CA VAL A 116 20.78 36.92 33.40
C VAL A 116 22.10 36.19 33.16
#